data_AF-M8EAZ5-F1
#
_entry.id   AF-M8EAZ5-F1
#
_cell.length_a   1.000
_cell.length_b   1.000
_cell.length_c   1.000
_cell.angle_alpha   90.00
_cell.angle_beta   90.00
_cell.angle_gamma   90.00
#
_symmetry.space_group_name_H-M   'P 1'
#
loop_
_entity.id
_entity.type
_entity.pdbx_description
1 polymer ?
#
loop_
_entity_poly.entity_id
_entity_poly.type
_entity_poly.pdbx_seq_one_letter_code
_entity_poly.pdbx_strand_id
1 'polypeptide(L)'
;MPIYEAIYRSNDHEELITVNSIEQHEKFVDVKNHLYCTYQGCTARLSYVPKGKVRAHFKTWPKNNHIQDCTDYFERMVTANKQKSIATSTMALSDKHIKSVLDNLKRKRKEQESGTDKVKTNRKKKPRPKVNPDSFENTTLNIVPTTGPEADLTSGENNIKEPSVRNRSLINLSDDDLNWTRSVECYIQNVETDDNRAVLELRDGNYTFRVFFEEFFFDNAPINFRGYFEDLKYLVQRHKEYLFSGVGLIEKRNEQYCMLVNRGNDFRIDDQYIAIFLQNASA
;
A
#
# COMPACT_ATOMS: atom_id res chain seq x y z
N MET A 1 -9.54 18.57 -8.68
CA MET A 1 -9.68 17.46 -9.65
C MET A 1 -8.43 16.57 -9.58
N PRO A 2 -8.46 15.30 -10.02
CA PRO A 2 -7.23 14.53 -10.19
C PRO A 2 -6.46 15.08 -11.40
N ILE A 3 -5.18 15.37 -11.21
CA ILE A 3 -4.27 15.86 -12.25
C ILE A 3 -3.40 14.68 -12.69
N TYR A 4 -3.14 14.55 -14.00
CA TYR A 4 -2.43 13.38 -14.55
C TYR A 4 -1.06 13.68 -15.15
N GLU A 5 -0.74 14.97 -15.30
CA GLU A 5 0.51 15.45 -15.87
C GLU A 5 1.05 16.56 -14.98
N ALA A 6 2.37 16.63 -14.84
CA ALA A 6 3.06 17.62 -14.03
C ALA A 6 4.40 17.97 -14.70
N ILE A 7 4.91 19.17 -14.43
CA ILE A 7 6.27 19.54 -14.79
C ILE A 7 7.16 19.26 -13.58
N TYR A 8 8.16 18.41 -13.73
CA TYR A 8 9.29 18.38 -12.80
C TYR A 8 10.23 19.53 -13.14
N ARG A 9 10.52 20.38 -12.16
CA ARG A 9 11.45 21.50 -12.31
C ARG A 9 12.61 21.36 -11.34
N SER A 10 13.80 21.19 -11.90
CA SER A 10 15.08 21.31 -11.21
C SER A 10 15.73 22.65 -11.56
N ASN A 11 16.88 22.97 -10.96
CA ASN A 11 17.58 24.24 -11.22
C ASN A 11 17.96 24.43 -12.70
N ASP A 12 18.21 23.33 -13.43
CA ASP A 12 18.76 23.36 -14.79
C ASP A 12 17.89 22.65 -15.84
N HIS A 13 16.79 22.00 -15.43
CA HIS A 13 15.98 21.17 -16.33
C HIS A 13 14.49 21.18 -15.95
N GLU A 14 13.62 21.23 -16.97
CA GLU A 14 12.19 20.98 -16.87
C GLU A 14 11.80 19.73 -17.67
N GLU A 15 11.03 18.84 -17.06
CA GLU A 15 10.59 17.59 -17.67
C GLU A 15 9.08 17.39 -17.49
N LEU A 16 8.39 16.90 -18.51
CA LEU A 16 7.00 16.47 -18.38
C LEU A 16 6.93 15.09 -17.73
N ILE A 17 6.33 15.02 -16.56
CA ILE A 17 6.12 13.79 -15.80
C ILE A 17 4.64 13.40 -15.85
N THR A 18 4.39 12.13 -16.20
CA THR A 18 3.05 11.55 -16.13
C THR A 18 2.91 10.70 -14.88
N VAL A 19 1.68 10.47 -14.43
CA VAL A 19 1.44 9.60 -13.27
C VAL A 19 1.91 8.17 -13.49
N ASN A 20 1.93 7.69 -14.74
CA ASN A 20 2.31 6.32 -15.05
C ASN A 20 3.83 6.13 -15.08
N SER A 21 4.59 7.19 -15.34
CA SER A 21 6.05 7.13 -15.46
C SER A 21 6.79 7.55 -14.20
N ILE A 22 6.17 8.31 -13.30
CA ILE A 22 6.87 8.91 -12.16
C ILE A 22 7.60 7.88 -11.28
N GLU A 23 6.98 6.73 -10.98
CA GLU A 23 7.59 5.71 -10.11
C GLU A 23 8.77 4.98 -10.77
N GLN A 24 8.91 5.08 -12.09
CA GLN A 24 10.03 4.49 -12.84
C GLN A 24 11.21 5.47 -13.00
N HIS A 25 11.02 6.73 -12.58
CA HIS A 25 12.03 7.76 -12.75
C HIS A 25 13.22 7.52 -11.80
N GLU A 26 14.46 7.57 -12.34
CA GLU A 26 15.69 7.28 -11.59
C GLU A 26 15.83 8.13 -10.31
N LYS A 27 15.47 9.42 -10.42
CA LYS A 27 15.44 10.37 -9.30
C LYS A 27 14.05 10.52 -8.65
N PHE A 28 13.28 9.45 -8.51
CA PHE A 28 11.90 9.49 -8.02
C PHE A 28 11.69 10.37 -6.77
N VAL A 29 12.57 10.24 -5.78
CA VAL A 29 12.47 10.99 -4.52
C VAL A 29 12.55 12.50 -4.77
N ASP A 30 13.44 12.93 -5.66
CA ASP A 30 13.60 14.34 -6.00
C ASP A 30 12.43 14.83 -6.87
N VAL A 31 12.08 14.07 -7.91
CA VAL A 31 10.96 14.38 -8.81
C VAL A 31 9.67 14.56 -8.04
N LYS A 32 9.34 13.65 -7.13
CA LYS A 32 8.13 13.68 -6.30
C LYS A 32 7.99 14.97 -5.48
N ASN A 33 9.10 15.60 -5.11
CA ASN A 33 9.12 16.80 -4.28
C ASN A 33 9.10 18.12 -5.09
N HIS A 34 9.34 18.04 -6.41
CA HIS A 34 9.50 19.21 -7.29
C HIS A 34 8.54 19.19 -8.48
N LEU A 35 7.28 18.80 -8.24
CA LEU A 35 6.22 18.77 -9.25
C LEU A 35 5.44 20.08 -9.30
N TYR A 36 5.14 20.55 -10.51
CA TYR A 36 4.41 21.79 -10.78
C TYR A 36 3.30 21.59 -11.82
N CYS A 37 2.35 22.51 -11.85
CA CYS A 37 1.30 22.55 -12.86
C CYS A 37 1.88 22.72 -14.29
N THR A 38 1.27 22.07 -15.28
CA THR A 38 1.65 22.18 -16.69
C THR A 38 1.12 23.45 -17.36
N TYR A 39 0.18 24.17 -16.74
CA TYR A 39 -0.41 25.37 -17.29
C TYR A 39 0.60 26.53 -17.33
N GLN A 40 0.68 27.22 -18.48
CA GLN A 40 1.63 28.30 -18.70
C GLN A 40 1.46 29.42 -17.66
N GLY A 41 2.55 29.77 -16.99
CA GLY A 41 2.56 30.81 -15.94
C GLY A 41 1.98 30.37 -14.60
N CYS A 42 1.51 29.12 -14.45
CA CYS A 42 1.06 28.60 -13.16
C CYS A 42 2.24 28.06 -12.35
N THR A 43 2.48 28.63 -11.18
CA THR A 43 3.55 28.19 -10.26
C THR A 43 3.06 27.22 -9.18
N ALA A 44 1.85 26.70 -9.31
CA ALA A 44 1.26 25.84 -8.29
C ALA A 44 2.02 24.52 -8.17
N ARG A 45 2.45 24.21 -6.95
CA ARG A 45 3.08 22.94 -6.61
C ARG A 45 2.05 21.81 -6.59
N LEU A 46 2.49 20.65 -7.02
CA LEU A 46 1.73 19.41 -6.99
C LEU A 46 2.42 18.41 -6.05
N SER A 47 1.64 17.43 -5.58
CA SER A 47 2.14 16.28 -4.83
C SER A 47 1.65 15.01 -5.49
N TYR A 48 2.54 14.04 -5.58
CA TYR A 48 2.20 12.71 -6.06
C TYR A 48 1.38 11.94 -5.03
N VAL A 49 0.25 11.38 -5.45
CA VAL A 49 -0.55 10.44 -4.68
C VAL A 49 -0.40 9.07 -5.34
N PRO A 50 0.32 8.13 -4.71
CA PRO A 50 0.52 6.80 -5.28
C PRO A 50 -0.79 6.03 -5.38
N LYS A 51 -0.80 5.02 -6.24
CA LYS A 51 -1.97 4.17 -6.47
C LYS A 51 -2.41 3.51 -5.15
N GLY A 52 -3.69 3.58 -4.85
CA GLY A 52 -4.26 3.01 -3.64
C GLY A 52 -5.71 2.56 -3.84
N LYS A 53 -6.64 3.19 -3.12
CA LYS A 53 -8.09 3.03 -3.39
C LYS A 53 -8.52 3.70 -4.69
N VAL A 54 -7.86 4.79 -5.03
CA VAL A 54 -8.02 5.53 -6.29
C VAL A 54 -6.79 5.32 -7.15
N ARG A 55 -6.92 5.60 -8.46
CA ARG A 55 -5.77 5.65 -9.36
C ARG A 55 -4.76 6.67 -8.83
N ALA A 56 -3.49 6.41 -9.11
CA ALA A 56 -2.47 7.40 -8.87
C ALA A 56 -2.88 8.71 -9.55
N HIS A 57 -2.54 9.84 -8.94
CA HIS A 57 -2.81 11.16 -9.50
C HIS A 57 -1.91 12.17 -8.80
N PHE A 58 -1.76 13.33 -9.43
CA PHE A 58 -1.24 14.52 -8.77
C PHE A 58 -2.38 15.27 -8.10
N LYS A 59 -2.08 15.83 -6.91
CA LYS A 59 -2.97 16.74 -6.20
C LYS A 59 -2.24 18.05 -5.93
N THR A 60 -2.97 19.16 -6.00
CA THR A 60 -2.46 20.49 -5.64
C THR A 60 -1.93 20.49 -4.20
N TRP A 61 -0.73 21.06 -4.02
CA TRP A 61 -0.07 21.16 -2.73
C TRP A 61 -0.92 22.01 -1.76
N PRO A 62 -0.92 21.69 -0.45
CA PRO A 62 -1.61 22.50 0.54
C PRO A 62 -1.24 23.99 0.44
N LYS A 63 -2.25 24.86 0.45
CA LYS A 63 -2.13 26.33 0.36
C LYS A 63 -1.44 26.90 -0.90
N ASN A 64 -1.10 26.09 -1.90
CA ASN A 64 -0.52 26.53 -3.17
C ASN A 64 -1.58 26.45 -4.26
N ASN A 65 -2.42 27.48 -4.41
CA ASN A 65 -3.48 27.46 -5.41
C ASN A 65 -2.94 27.72 -6.81
N HIS A 66 -3.65 27.19 -7.79
CA HIS A 66 -3.47 27.57 -9.18
C HIS A 66 -3.93 29.03 -9.40
N ILE A 67 -3.45 29.65 -10.47
CA ILE A 67 -3.95 30.95 -10.94
C ILE A 67 -5.38 30.80 -11.48
N GLN A 68 -6.17 31.89 -11.49
CA GLN A 68 -7.61 31.83 -11.85
C GLN A 68 -7.86 31.28 -13.26
N ASP A 69 -6.96 31.58 -14.21
CA ASP A 69 -7.08 31.13 -15.60
C ASP A 69 -6.64 29.68 -15.82
N CYS A 70 -6.09 29.03 -14.80
CA CYS A 70 -5.64 27.65 -14.89
C CYS A 70 -6.82 26.68 -14.93
N THR A 71 -6.75 25.67 -15.81
CA THR A 71 -7.75 24.61 -15.92
C THR A 71 -7.97 23.83 -14.63
N ASP A 72 -6.94 23.76 -13.78
CA ASP A 72 -6.99 23.07 -12.50
C ASP A 72 -7.37 23.98 -11.32
N TYR A 73 -7.71 25.25 -11.58
CA TYR A 73 -8.15 26.20 -10.56
C TYR A 73 -9.38 25.69 -9.80
N PHE A 74 -9.36 25.92 -8.49
CA PHE A 74 -10.52 25.71 -7.64
C PHE A 74 -10.45 26.65 -6.43
N GLU A 75 -11.62 27.11 -6.01
CA GLU A 75 -11.74 27.84 -4.75
C GLU A 75 -11.68 26.87 -3.57
N ARG A 76 -10.83 27.20 -2.59
CA ARG A 76 -10.79 26.45 -1.32
C ARG A 76 -12.01 26.83 -0.49
N MET A 77 -13.02 25.97 -0.50
CA MET A 77 -14.08 26.07 0.50
C MET A 77 -13.54 25.65 1.87
N VAL A 78 -13.85 26.44 2.90
CA VAL A 78 -13.64 26.06 4.31
C VAL A 78 -14.56 24.87 4.58
N THR A 79 -14.01 23.66 4.48
CA THR A 79 -14.74 22.46 4.93
C THR A 79 -14.85 22.49 6.45
N ALA A 80 -16.02 22.07 6.96
CA ALA A 80 -16.28 21.88 8.39
C ALA A 80 -15.08 21.21 9.09
N ASN A 81 -14.83 21.62 10.34
CA ASN A 81 -13.78 21.06 11.19
C ASN A 81 -13.82 19.54 11.06
N LYS A 82 -12.70 18.94 10.63
CA LYS A 82 -12.58 17.48 10.58
C LYS A 82 -12.82 17.00 12.00
N GLN A 83 -13.73 16.04 12.18
CA GLN A 83 -13.87 15.31 13.43
C GLN A 83 -12.47 14.86 13.86
N LYS A 84 -11.98 15.38 14.98
CA LYS A 84 -10.72 14.94 15.58
C LYS A 84 -10.95 13.54 16.15
N SER A 85 -10.21 12.55 15.67
CA SER A 85 -10.19 11.25 16.35
C SER A 85 -9.40 11.41 17.64
N ILE A 86 -10.01 11.07 18.76
CA ILE A 86 -9.37 11.17 20.08
C ILE A 86 -8.52 9.93 20.39
N ALA A 87 -8.84 8.77 19.79
CA ALA A 87 -8.09 7.54 19.96
C ALA A 87 -8.03 6.70 18.66
N THR A 88 -6.95 5.96 18.49
CA THR A 88 -6.79 4.93 17.46
C THR A 88 -6.92 3.57 18.13
N SER A 89 -7.71 2.69 17.55
CA SER A 89 -7.92 1.33 18.04
C SER A 89 -7.71 0.31 16.93
N THR A 90 -7.01 -0.77 17.23
CA THR A 90 -6.68 -1.82 16.27
C THR A 90 -7.78 -2.87 16.17
N MET A 91 -7.99 -3.41 14.98
CA MET A 91 -8.95 -4.49 14.73
C MET A 91 -8.29 -5.66 14.00
N ALA A 92 -8.40 -6.85 14.58
CA ALA A 92 -7.92 -8.09 13.98
C ALA A 92 -8.68 -8.40 12.70
N LEU A 93 -7.94 -8.63 11.62
CA LEU A 93 -8.52 -9.00 10.33
C LEU A 93 -8.87 -10.49 10.28
N SER A 94 -10.09 -10.79 9.81
CA SER A 94 -10.51 -12.15 9.50
C SER A 94 -9.78 -12.71 8.28
N ASP A 95 -9.63 -14.04 8.24
CA ASP A 95 -9.05 -14.76 7.09
C ASP A 95 -9.79 -14.46 5.79
N LYS A 96 -11.12 -14.26 5.87
CA LYS A 96 -11.95 -13.87 4.72
C LYS A 96 -11.55 -12.49 4.19
N HIS A 97 -11.27 -11.54 5.08
CA HIS A 97 -10.83 -10.20 4.69
C HIS A 97 -9.47 -10.24 4.00
N ILE A 98 -8.52 -10.97 4.59
CA ILE A 98 -7.17 -11.11 4.07
C ILE A 98 -7.17 -11.80 2.71
N LYS A 99 -7.93 -12.89 2.57
CA LYS A 99 -8.18 -13.53 1.28
C LYS A 99 -8.69 -12.53 0.24
N SER A 100 -9.68 -11.70 0.61
CA SER A 100 -10.20 -10.65 -0.27
C SER A 100 -9.15 -9.61 -0.65
N VAL A 101 -8.29 -9.20 0.30
CA VAL A 101 -7.16 -8.29 0.01
C VAL A 101 -6.23 -8.90 -1.03
N LEU A 102 -5.76 -10.13 -0.81
CA LEU A 102 -4.84 -10.84 -1.71
C LEU A 102 -5.48 -11.13 -3.09
N ASP A 103 -6.74 -11.53 -3.14
CA ASP A 103 -7.49 -11.73 -4.39
C ASP A 103 -7.65 -10.41 -5.16
N ASN A 104 -7.81 -9.28 -4.46
CA ASN A 104 -7.86 -7.97 -5.07
C ASN A 104 -6.50 -7.53 -5.64
N LEU A 105 -5.38 -7.91 -5.03
CA LEU A 105 -4.03 -7.68 -5.55
C LEU A 105 -3.84 -8.42 -6.89
N LYS A 106 -4.07 -9.74 -6.88
CA LYS A 106 -4.07 -10.58 -8.08
C LYS A 106 -4.92 -10.00 -9.21
N ARG A 107 -6.17 -9.62 -8.92
CA ARG A 107 -7.08 -9.06 -9.93
C ARG A 107 -6.54 -7.76 -10.52
N LYS A 108 -6.00 -6.86 -9.69
CA LYS A 108 -5.43 -5.58 -10.15
C LYS A 108 -4.22 -5.80 -11.05
N ARG A 109 -3.35 -6.76 -10.70
CA ARG A 109 -2.17 -7.10 -11.52
C ARG A 109 -2.59 -7.58 -12.91
N LYS A 110 -3.55 -8.50 -12.97
CA LYS A 110 -4.13 -8.99 -14.23
C LYS A 110 -4.77 -7.86 -15.05
N GLU A 111 -5.49 -6.94 -14.41
CA GLU A 111 -6.10 -5.78 -15.08
C GLU A 111 -5.05 -4.83 -15.68
N GLN A 112 -3.85 -4.75 -15.09
CA GLN A 112 -2.73 -3.97 -15.61
C GLN A 112 -2.04 -4.67 -16.79
N GLU A 113 -1.77 -5.97 -16.66
CA GLU A 113 -1.18 -6.80 -17.73
C GLU A 113 -2.06 -6.83 -18.97
N SER A 114 -3.38 -6.88 -18.81
CA SER A 114 -4.33 -6.89 -19.93
C SER A 114 -4.61 -5.49 -20.51
N GLY A 115 -4.08 -4.41 -19.92
CA GLY A 115 -4.39 -3.04 -20.30
C GLY A 115 -5.87 -2.63 -20.09
N THR A 116 -6.69 -3.50 -19.47
CA THR A 116 -8.13 -3.26 -19.27
C THR A 116 -8.39 -2.57 -17.94
N ASP A 117 -7.61 -1.55 -17.59
CA ASP A 117 -7.81 -0.78 -16.36
C ASP A 117 -9.20 -0.12 -16.44
N LYS A 118 -10.24 -0.82 -15.94
CA LYS A 118 -11.63 -0.39 -16.10
C LYS A 118 -11.78 0.96 -15.43
N VAL A 119 -12.15 1.97 -16.23
CA VAL A 119 -12.55 3.28 -15.71
C VAL A 119 -13.77 3.00 -14.84
N LYS A 120 -13.60 2.98 -13.52
CA LYS A 120 -14.75 3.00 -12.61
C LYS A 120 -15.50 4.28 -12.93
N THR A 121 -16.62 4.12 -13.62
CA THR A 121 -17.55 5.20 -13.92
C THR A 121 -17.79 5.98 -12.63
N ASN A 122 -17.57 7.30 -12.70
CA ASN A 122 -17.79 8.22 -11.60
C ASN A 122 -19.24 8.03 -11.12
N ARG A 123 -19.45 7.22 -10.08
CA ARG A 123 -20.69 7.31 -9.30
C ARG A 123 -20.73 8.75 -8.81
N LYS A 124 -21.69 9.55 -9.31
CA LYS A 124 -21.91 10.95 -8.93
C LYS A 124 -21.72 11.06 -7.43
N LYS A 125 -20.61 11.66 -6.99
CA LYS A 125 -20.34 11.87 -5.56
C LYS A 125 -21.48 12.74 -5.06
N LYS A 126 -22.30 12.22 -4.14
CA LYS A 126 -23.27 13.07 -3.43
C LYS A 126 -22.47 14.24 -2.84
N PRO A 127 -22.93 15.49 -3.03
CA PRO A 127 -22.28 16.64 -2.42
C PRO A 127 -22.19 16.40 -0.91
N ARG A 128 -21.01 16.68 -0.33
CA ARG A 128 -20.84 16.61 1.12
C ARG A 128 -21.83 17.60 1.75
N PRO A 129 -22.61 17.20 2.76
CA PRO A 129 -23.50 18.13 3.44
C PRO A 129 -22.70 19.31 3.98
N LYS A 130 -23.20 20.54 3.75
CA LYS A 130 -22.69 21.74 4.42
C LYS A 130 -23.10 21.62 5.88
N VAL A 131 -22.13 21.58 6.79
CA VAL A 131 -22.39 21.53 8.23
C VAL A 131 -22.17 22.93 8.79
N ASN A 132 -23.06 23.37 9.70
CA ASN A 132 -22.89 24.63 10.42
C ASN A 132 -21.56 24.63 11.20
N PRO A 133 -20.82 25.75 11.23
CA PRO A 133 -19.58 25.87 12.00
C PRO A 133 -19.76 25.64 13.52
N ASP A 134 -20.99 25.73 14.03
CA ASP A 134 -21.36 25.50 15.44
C ASP A 134 -21.74 24.05 15.77
N SER A 135 -21.63 23.10 14.83
CA SER A 135 -21.90 21.70 15.16
C SER A 135 -20.79 21.16 16.08
N PHE A 136 -21.16 20.70 17.28
CA PHE A 136 -20.27 20.03 18.21
C PHE A 136 -19.42 18.93 17.52
N GLU A 137 -18.13 18.91 17.84
CA GLU A 137 -17.20 17.89 17.36
C GLU A 137 -17.66 16.51 17.85
N ASN A 138 -18.31 15.73 16.97
CA ASN A 138 -18.57 14.33 17.25
C ASN A 138 -17.24 13.58 17.18
N THR A 139 -16.72 13.17 18.33
CA THR A 139 -15.55 12.30 18.46
C THR A 139 -15.82 10.95 17.82
N THR A 140 -14.95 10.53 16.90
CA THR A 140 -15.00 9.17 16.31
C THR A 140 -13.72 8.41 16.61
N LEU A 141 -13.84 7.16 17.04
CA LEU A 141 -12.73 6.22 17.18
C LEU A 141 -12.13 5.92 15.79
N ASN A 142 -10.81 6.05 15.64
CA ASN A 142 -10.13 5.68 14.40
C ASN A 142 -9.77 4.19 14.45
N ILE A 143 -10.44 3.36 13.65
CA ILE A 143 -10.23 1.91 13.66
C ILE A 143 -9.33 1.49 12.50
N VAL A 144 -8.34 0.66 12.80
CA VAL A 144 -7.21 0.39 11.90
C VAL A 144 -6.88 -1.10 11.85
N PRO A 145 -6.44 -1.64 10.70
CA PRO A 145 -6.26 -3.08 10.56
C PRO A 145 -5.00 -3.55 11.31
N THR A 146 -5.09 -4.72 11.93
CA THR A 146 -3.93 -5.46 12.43
C THR A 146 -4.00 -6.95 12.08
N THR A 147 -2.83 -7.55 11.88
CA THR A 147 -2.60 -9.02 11.84
C THR A 147 -1.87 -9.51 13.10
N GLY A 148 -1.64 -8.62 14.07
CA GLY A 148 -1.01 -8.94 15.36
C GLY A 148 -1.96 -9.63 16.34
N PRO A 149 -1.40 -10.32 17.36
CA PRO A 149 -2.18 -11.01 18.38
C PRO A 149 -2.98 -10.09 19.31
N GLU A 150 -2.51 -8.87 19.53
CA GLU A 150 -3.07 -7.93 20.52
C GLU A 150 -3.95 -6.86 19.85
N ALA A 151 -5.01 -7.29 19.18
CA ALA A 151 -5.99 -6.35 18.65
C ALA A 151 -6.98 -5.90 19.73
N ASP A 152 -7.29 -4.60 19.75
CA ASP A 152 -8.29 -4.07 20.69
C ASP A 152 -9.71 -4.58 20.36
N LEU A 153 -9.97 -4.88 19.09
CA LEU A 153 -11.26 -5.31 18.56
C LEU A 153 -11.10 -6.57 17.70
N THR A 154 -12.11 -7.44 17.75
CA THR A 154 -12.18 -8.61 16.87
C THR A 154 -13.12 -8.37 15.68
N SER A 155 -12.84 -9.00 14.54
CA SER A 155 -13.73 -8.91 13.37
C SER A 155 -15.12 -9.47 13.70
N GLY A 156 -16.16 -8.68 13.44
CA GLY A 156 -17.55 -9.05 13.69
C GLY A 156 -18.07 -8.58 15.06
N GLU A 157 -17.20 -8.07 15.92
CA GLU A 157 -17.57 -7.44 17.17
C GLU A 157 -18.27 -6.09 16.93
N ASN A 158 -19.33 -5.82 17.69
CA ASN A 158 -20.06 -4.55 17.69
C ASN A 158 -20.64 -4.12 16.32
N ASN A 159 -20.83 -5.04 15.37
CA ASN A 159 -21.24 -4.75 13.98
C ASN A 159 -20.33 -3.72 13.27
N ILE A 160 -19.09 -3.59 13.73
CA ILE A 160 -18.13 -2.66 13.14
C ILE A 160 -17.51 -3.33 11.92
N LYS A 161 -17.48 -2.60 10.80
CA LYS A 161 -16.88 -3.08 9.56
C LYS A 161 -15.36 -3.10 9.69
N GLU A 162 -14.74 -4.22 9.26
CA GLU A 162 -13.29 -4.35 9.19
C GLU A 162 -12.64 -3.21 8.38
N PRO A 163 -11.60 -2.57 8.94
CA PRO A 163 -10.90 -1.48 8.27
C PRO A 163 -10.12 -2.00 7.05
N SER A 164 -10.00 -1.18 6.02
CA SER A 164 -9.33 -1.58 4.79
C SER A 164 -7.80 -1.61 4.93
N VAL A 165 -7.17 -2.68 4.46
CA VAL A 165 -5.72 -2.75 4.26
C VAL A 165 -5.30 -1.91 3.03
N ARG A 166 -4.23 -1.12 3.17
CA ARG A 166 -3.66 -0.34 2.06
C ARG A 166 -2.50 -1.13 1.42
N ASN A 167 -2.50 -1.20 0.09
CA ASN A 167 -1.36 -1.70 -0.68
C ASN A 167 -0.26 -0.62 -0.77
N ARG A 168 1.00 -1.04 -0.72
CA ARG A 168 2.20 -0.21 -0.89
C ARG A 168 3.19 -0.89 -1.82
N SER A 169 3.68 -0.16 -2.82
CA SER A 169 4.92 -0.52 -3.50
C SER A 169 6.12 -0.12 -2.64
N LEU A 170 7.26 -0.78 -2.84
CA LEU A 170 8.45 -0.56 -1.99
C LEU A 170 8.94 0.88 -2.04
N ILE A 171 8.94 1.48 -3.24
CA ILE A 171 9.33 2.87 -3.48
C ILE A 171 8.43 3.91 -2.76
N ASN A 172 7.22 3.52 -2.38
CA ASN A 172 6.23 4.38 -1.73
C ASN A 172 6.06 4.12 -0.23
N LEU A 173 6.82 3.20 0.36
CA LEU A 173 6.84 3.03 1.82
C LEU A 173 7.46 4.27 2.48
N SER A 174 6.88 4.67 3.61
CA SER A 174 7.35 5.81 4.40
C SER A 174 7.06 5.60 5.90
N ASP A 175 7.51 6.53 6.74
CA ASP A 175 7.30 6.48 8.19
C ASP A 175 5.81 6.50 8.59
N ASP A 176 4.94 7.06 7.74
CA ASP A 176 3.48 7.00 7.89
C ASP A 176 2.91 5.56 7.80
N ASP A 177 3.70 4.61 7.30
CA ASP A 177 3.33 3.21 7.20
C ASP A 177 3.89 2.36 8.35
N LEU A 178 4.82 2.87 9.17
CA LEU A 178 5.36 2.16 10.34
C LEU A 178 4.27 1.84 11.37
N ASN A 179 4.35 0.65 11.95
CA ASN A 179 3.39 0.10 12.91
C ASN A 179 1.97 -0.05 12.35
N TRP A 180 1.82 -0.06 11.03
CA TRP A 180 0.56 -0.32 10.38
C TRP A 180 0.57 -1.58 9.54
N THR A 181 -0.55 -2.31 9.54
CA THR A 181 -0.74 -3.39 8.57
C THR A 181 -0.90 -2.83 7.15
N ARG A 182 -0.09 -3.34 6.24
CA ARG A 182 -0.10 -3.06 4.80
C ARG A 182 -0.07 -4.35 4.01
N SER A 183 -0.48 -4.26 2.75
CA SER A 183 -0.17 -5.30 1.79
C SER A 183 0.98 -4.85 0.89
N VAL A 184 1.82 -5.81 0.49
CA VAL A 184 2.99 -5.60 -0.39
C VAL A 184 3.07 -6.76 -1.39
N GLU A 185 3.47 -6.46 -2.62
CA GLU A 185 3.78 -7.43 -3.67
C GLU A 185 5.21 -7.18 -4.14
N CYS A 186 6.03 -8.24 -4.23
CA CYS A 186 7.45 -8.12 -4.58
C CYS A 186 8.04 -9.49 -4.96
N TYR A 187 9.14 -9.55 -5.70
CA TYR A 187 9.74 -10.81 -6.14
C TYR A 187 10.74 -11.35 -5.12
N ILE A 188 10.66 -12.64 -4.82
CA ILE A 188 11.55 -13.33 -3.88
C ILE A 188 12.90 -13.54 -4.55
N GLN A 189 13.96 -13.08 -3.90
CA GLN A 189 15.35 -13.26 -4.33
C GLN A 189 16.06 -14.35 -3.55
N ASN A 190 15.77 -14.46 -2.26
CA ASN A 190 16.42 -15.39 -1.37
C ASN A 190 15.49 -15.76 -0.22
N VAL A 191 15.72 -16.93 0.36
CA VAL A 191 14.99 -17.46 1.51
C VAL A 191 16.00 -17.95 2.53
N GLU A 192 15.97 -17.34 3.71
CA GLU A 192 16.70 -17.80 4.88
C GLU A 192 15.76 -18.55 5.80
N THR A 193 16.25 -19.64 6.35
CA THR A 193 15.49 -20.57 7.19
C THR A 193 16.31 -20.89 8.43
N ASP A 194 15.61 -20.92 9.55
CA ASP A 194 16.07 -21.36 10.87
C ASP A 194 14.94 -22.17 11.52
N ASP A 195 15.17 -22.72 12.71
CA ASP A 195 14.22 -23.62 13.38
C ASP A 195 12.84 -22.97 13.60
N ASN A 196 12.82 -21.73 14.10
CA ASN A 196 11.59 -20.97 14.44
C ASN A 196 11.54 -19.62 13.71
N ARG A 197 12.26 -19.49 12.58
CA ARG A 197 12.31 -18.25 11.82
C ARG A 197 12.51 -18.52 10.33
N ALA A 198 11.81 -17.76 9.50
CA ALA A 198 12.13 -17.65 8.08
C ALA A 198 12.19 -16.17 7.67
N VAL A 199 13.07 -15.87 6.72
CA VAL A 199 13.21 -14.53 6.14
C VAL A 199 13.16 -14.65 4.63
N LEU A 200 12.23 -13.92 4.01
CA LEU A 200 12.24 -13.74 2.56
C LEU A 200 12.91 -12.41 2.24
N GLU A 201 13.95 -12.46 1.43
CA GLU A 201 14.54 -11.27 0.83
C GLU A 201 13.85 -11.00 -0.50
N LEU A 202 13.19 -9.86 -0.61
CA LEU A 202 12.40 -9.47 -1.77
C LEU A 202 13.07 -8.30 -2.50
N ARG A 203 12.82 -8.19 -3.80
CA ARG A 203 13.32 -7.12 -4.66
C ARG A 203 12.29 -6.64 -5.68
N ASP A 204 12.18 -5.32 -5.80
CA ASP A 204 11.42 -4.61 -6.83
C ASP A 204 12.32 -3.51 -7.42
N GLY A 205 12.85 -3.75 -8.62
CA GLY A 205 13.88 -2.89 -9.22
C GLY A 205 15.12 -2.78 -8.32
N ASN A 206 15.42 -1.57 -7.83
CA ASN A 206 16.55 -1.30 -6.94
C ASN A 206 16.17 -1.31 -5.46
N TYR A 207 14.91 -1.57 -5.13
CA TYR A 207 14.42 -1.58 -3.77
C TYR A 207 14.43 -3.01 -3.22
N THR A 208 15.06 -3.18 -2.07
CA THR A 208 15.08 -4.44 -1.32
C THR A 208 14.14 -4.35 -0.13
N PHE A 209 13.53 -5.48 0.24
CA PHE A 209 12.60 -5.54 1.35
C PHE A 209 12.66 -6.92 2.00
N ARG A 210 12.58 -6.99 3.33
CA ARG A 210 12.59 -8.26 4.04
C ARG A 210 11.22 -8.56 4.63
N VAL A 211 10.79 -9.81 4.51
CA VAL A 211 9.60 -10.34 5.19
C VAL A 211 10.05 -11.34 6.23
N PHE A 212 9.66 -11.09 7.47
CA PHE A 212 9.98 -11.92 8.61
C PHE A 212 8.79 -12.79 9.00
N PHE A 213 9.08 -14.06 9.22
CA PHE A 213 8.24 -15.05 9.86
C PHE A 213 8.99 -15.47 11.12
N GLU A 214 8.48 -15.12 12.29
CA GLU A 214 9.19 -15.30 13.58
C GLU A 214 8.45 -16.32 14.45
N GLU A 215 8.94 -16.57 15.66
CA GLU A 215 8.43 -17.59 16.58
C GLU A 215 6.90 -17.62 16.67
N PHE A 216 6.27 -16.44 16.84
CA PHE A 216 4.81 -16.32 16.88
C PHE A 216 4.10 -16.92 15.64
N PHE A 217 4.69 -16.78 14.45
CA PHE A 217 4.15 -17.39 13.23
C PHE A 217 4.19 -18.91 13.31
N PHE A 218 5.32 -19.49 13.75
CA PHE A 218 5.50 -20.93 13.80
C PHE A 218 4.67 -21.59 14.90
N ASP A 219 4.51 -20.93 16.05
CA ASP A 219 3.68 -21.39 17.16
C ASP A 219 2.20 -21.48 16.80
N ASN A 220 1.74 -20.60 15.90
CA ASN A 220 0.34 -20.50 15.49
C ASN A 220 0.06 -21.12 14.11
N ALA A 221 1.08 -21.67 13.47
CA ALA A 221 0.94 -22.29 12.17
C ALA A 221 0.45 -23.74 12.31
N PRO A 222 -0.67 -24.13 11.67
CA PRO A 222 -1.25 -25.46 11.84
C PRO A 222 -0.45 -26.61 11.19
N ILE A 223 0.68 -26.33 10.52
CA ILE A 223 1.37 -27.22 9.56
C ILE A 223 2.90 -27.00 9.61
N ASN A 224 3.66 -27.96 9.06
CA ASN A 224 5.12 -27.93 8.79
C ASN A 224 5.57 -26.78 7.85
N PHE A 225 5.37 -25.53 8.25
CA PHE A 225 5.83 -24.35 7.50
C PHE A 225 7.34 -24.28 7.38
N ARG A 226 8.07 -24.85 8.33
CA ARG A 226 9.52 -25.01 8.22
C ARG A 226 9.90 -25.75 6.94
N GLY A 227 9.32 -26.94 6.71
CA GLY A 227 9.52 -27.69 5.48
C GLY A 227 9.16 -26.87 4.24
N TYR A 228 8.05 -26.13 4.28
CA TYR A 228 7.65 -25.28 3.16
C TYR A 228 8.64 -24.18 2.82
N PHE A 229 9.26 -23.54 3.82
CA PHE A 229 10.29 -22.53 3.56
C PHE A 229 11.60 -23.15 3.05
N GLU A 230 11.97 -24.34 3.50
CA GLU A 230 13.12 -25.08 2.95
C GLU A 230 12.90 -25.48 1.48
N ASP A 231 11.71 -25.99 1.16
CA ASP A 231 11.35 -26.33 -0.23
C ASP A 231 11.33 -25.06 -1.11
N LEU A 232 10.76 -23.96 -0.60
CA LEU A 232 10.74 -22.68 -1.31
C LEU A 232 12.15 -22.14 -1.54
N LYS A 233 13.05 -22.25 -0.55
CA LYS A 233 14.46 -21.88 -0.68
C LYS A 233 15.14 -22.61 -1.82
N TYR A 234 14.91 -23.92 -1.93
CA TYR A 234 15.44 -24.74 -3.02
C TYR A 234 14.91 -24.30 -4.39
N LEU A 235 13.61 -24.01 -4.49
CA LEU A 235 13.00 -23.52 -5.72
C LEU A 235 13.57 -22.15 -6.12
N VAL A 236 13.68 -21.20 -5.19
CA VAL A 236 14.21 -19.85 -5.44
C VAL A 236 15.68 -19.89 -5.92
N GLN A 237 16.48 -20.85 -5.44
CA GLN A 237 17.85 -21.04 -5.91
C GLN A 237 17.92 -21.54 -7.36
N ARG A 238 16.92 -22.30 -7.82
CA ARG A 238 16.83 -22.83 -9.19
C ARG A 238 16.15 -21.86 -10.16
N HIS A 239 15.15 -21.12 -9.69
CA HIS A 239 14.36 -20.16 -10.45
C HIS A 239 14.26 -18.85 -9.66
N LYS A 240 14.65 -17.74 -10.29
CA LYS A 240 14.89 -16.48 -9.57
C LYS A 240 13.66 -15.60 -9.34
N GLU A 241 12.51 -15.92 -9.93
CA GLU A 241 11.38 -14.97 -9.97
C GLU A 241 10.08 -15.64 -9.54
N TYR A 242 9.87 -15.72 -8.23
CA TYR A 242 8.56 -16.03 -7.65
C TYR A 242 7.98 -14.79 -6.99
N LEU A 243 6.70 -14.55 -7.23
CA LEU A 243 6.03 -13.38 -6.69
C LEU A 243 5.51 -13.66 -5.29
N PHE A 244 5.95 -12.86 -4.32
CA PHE A 244 5.34 -12.77 -3.02
C PHE A 244 4.20 -11.76 -3.02
N SER A 245 3.09 -12.10 -2.38
CA SER A 245 2.00 -11.18 -2.03
C SER A 245 1.63 -11.37 -0.57
N GLY A 246 1.84 -10.37 0.28
CA GLY A 246 1.65 -10.49 1.72
C GLY A 246 0.86 -9.35 2.33
N VAL A 247 0.22 -9.65 3.47
CA VAL A 247 -0.41 -8.70 4.39
C VAL A 247 0.29 -8.84 5.73
N GLY A 248 0.86 -7.75 6.24
CA GLY A 248 1.61 -7.81 7.49
C GLY A 248 1.89 -6.44 8.08
N LEU A 249 2.46 -6.43 9.28
CA LEU A 249 2.86 -5.21 9.99
C LEU A 249 4.12 -4.65 9.35
N ILE A 250 4.14 -3.36 9.01
CA ILE A 250 5.36 -2.70 8.55
C ILE A 250 6.16 -2.22 9.76
N GLU A 251 7.43 -2.62 9.81
CA GLU A 251 8.39 -2.26 10.84
C GLU A 251 9.63 -1.62 10.22
N LYS A 252 10.51 -1.07 11.06
CA LYS A 252 11.85 -0.63 10.68
C LYS A 252 12.87 -1.45 11.46
N ARG A 253 13.80 -2.09 10.76
CA ARG A 253 14.93 -2.82 11.36
C ARG A 253 16.21 -2.40 10.66
N ASN A 254 17.21 -1.94 11.41
CA ASN A 254 18.47 -1.41 10.86
C ASN A 254 18.25 -0.34 9.77
N GLU A 255 17.38 0.64 10.04
CA GLU A 255 16.99 1.72 9.12
C GLU A 255 16.27 1.27 7.83
N GLN A 256 15.98 -0.02 7.65
CA GLN A 256 15.24 -0.53 6.50
C GLN A 256 13.81 -0.90 6.87
N TYR A 257 12.85 -0.56 6.00
CA TYR A 257 11.48 -1.04 6.15
C TYR A 257 11.42 -2.55 5.91
N CYS A 258 10.64 -3.25 6.71
CA CYS A 258 10.36 -4.67 6.57
C CYS A 258 8.91 -4.98 6.92
N MET A 259 8.49 -6.23 6.68
CA MET A 259 7.16 -6.72 7.04
C MET A 259 7.28 -7.90 8.00
N LEU A 260 6.47 -7.89 9.05
CA LEU A 260 6.23 -9.05 9.90
C LEU A 260 4.91 -9.73 9.49
N VAL A 261 4.97 -11.02 9.20
CA VAL A 261 3.81 -11.85 8.85
C VAL A 261 3.59 -12.88 9.95
N ASN A 262 2.38 -12.86 10.54
CA ASN A 262 2.08 -13.62 11.76
C ASN A 262 1.27 -14.90 11.52
N ARG A 263 0.66 -15.07 10.33
CA ARG A 263 -0.18 -16.24 10.05
C ARG A 263 0.06 -16.79 8.65
N GLY A 264 -0.08 -18.10 8.50
CA GLY A 264 0.12 -18.81 7.24
C GLY A 264 -0.80 -18.37 6.09
N ASN A 265 -1.99 -17.83 6.41
CA ASN A 265 -2.96 -17.35 5.42
C ASN A 265 -2.74 -15.89 4.99
N ASP A 266 -1.79 -15.19 5.62
CA ASP A 266 -1.56 -13.76 5.42
C ASP A 266 -0.66 -13.47 4.20
N PHE A 267 -0.19 -14.51 3.51
CA PHE A 267 0.62 -14.38 2.31
C PHE A 267 0.35 -15.46 1.26
N ARG A 268 0.88 -15.23 0.05
CA ARG A 268 0.85 -16.12 -1.10
C ARG A 268 2.15 -16.05 -1.89
N ILE A 269 2.49 -17.15 -2.54
CA ILE A 269 3.54 -17.27 -3.54
C ILE A 269 2.86 -17.55 -4.88
N ASP A 270 3.12 -16.75 -5.91
CA ASP A 270 2.47 -16.81 -7.23
C ASP A 270 0.94 -16.92 -7.15
N ASP A 271 0.36 -16.07 -6.29
CA ASP A 271 -1.08 -16.02 -6.00
C ASP A 271 -1.69 -17.30 -5.42
N GLN A 272 -0.88 -18.22 -4.89
CA GLN A 272 -1.30 -19.47 -4.25
C GLN A 272 -0.81 -19.52 -2.79
N TYR A 273 -1.53 -20.27 -1.95
CA TYR A 273 -1.00 -20.61 -0.63
C TYR A 273 0.27 -21.45 -0.79
N ILE A 274 1.28 -21.24 0.06
CA ILE A 274 2.60 -21.85 -0.10
C ILE A 274 2.53 -23.38 -0.27
N ALA A 275 1.68 -24.07 0.49
CA ALA A 275 1.50 -25.52 0.37
C ALA A 275 1.01 -25.93 -1.04
N ILE A 276 0.08 -25.19 -1.62
CA ILE A 276 -0.47 -25.46 -2.96
C ILE A 276 0.57 -25.11 -4.03
N PHE A 277 1.26 -23.99 -3.85
CA PHE A 277 2.34 -23.57 -4.74
C PHE A 277 3.42 -24.65 -4.85
N LEU A 278 3.91 -25.16 -3.72
CA LEU A 278 4.97 -26.18 -3.68
C LEU A 278 4.52 -27.51 -4.31
N GLN A 279 3.27 -27.92 -4.10
CA GLN A 279 2.70 -29.10 -4.76
C GLN A 279 2.69 -28.96 -6.29
N ASN A 280 2.32 -27.78 -6.80
CA ASN A 280 2.27 -27.51 -8.23
C ASN A 280 3.66 -27.29 -8.86
N ALA A 281 4.61 -26.73 -8.11
CA ALA A 281 5.98 -26.50 -8.57
C ALA A 281 6.84 -27.77 -8.60
N SER A 282 6.41 -28.82 -7.87
CA SER A 282 7.09 -30.12 -7.83
C SER A 282 6.57 -31.12 -8.88
N ALA A 283 5.53 -30.75 -9.63
CA ALA A 283 4.91 -31.55 -10.69
C ALA A 283 5.45 -31.16 -12.08
#